data_AF-A0A379WI41-F1
#
_entry.id   AF-A0A379WI41-F1
#
_cell.length_a   1.000
_cell.length_b   1.000
_cell.length_c   1.000
_cell.angle_alpha   90.00
_cell.angle_beta   90.00
_cell.angle_gamma   90.00
#
_symmetry.space_group_name_H-M   'P 1'
#
loop_
_entity.id
_entity.type
_entity.pdbx_description
1 polymer ?
#
loop_
_entity_poly.entity_id
_entity_poly.type
_entity_poly.pdbx_seq_one_letter_code
_entity_poly.pdbx_strand_id
1 'polypeptide(L)'
;MQEIMRQQGILLEGVELNYDDWANGKANVDLWLGTVNFPIPEEWNVGTWLLGSPLLRHAISGGDDALLAQWETQWHAETISAEQLVRETTRSGWLQPLFHHWMRLKSPTGPGGST
;
A
#
# COMPACT_ATOMS: atom_id res chain seq x y z
N MET A 1 -6.30 -12.84 10.93
CA MET A 1 -6.11 -13.23 9.52
C MET A 1 -5.68 -14.68 9.41
N GLN A 2 -4.58 -15.12 10.03
CA GLN A 2 -4.13 -16.53 10.00
C GLN A 2 -5.24 -17.53 10.38
N GLU A 3 -5.99 -17.27 11.45
CA GLU A 3 -7.11 -18.12 11.86
C GLU A 3 -8.18 -18.27 10.77
N ILE A 4 -8.58 -17.16 10.16
CA ILE A 4 -9.60 -17.12 9.10
C ILE A 4 -9.10 -17.90 7.88
N MET A 5 -7.84 -17.70 7.48
CA MET A 5 -7.24 -18.42 6.35
C MET A 5 -7.14 -19.93 6.63
N ARG A 6 -6.75 -20.31 7.86
CA ARG A 6 -6.67 -21.73 8.25
C ARG A 6 -8.03 -22.43 8.17
N GLN A 7 -9.12 -21.74 8.54
CA GLN A 7 -10.49 -22.27 8.40
C GLN A 7 -10.89 -22.51 6.94
N GLN A 8 -10.26 -21.81 5.99
CA GLN A 8 -10.42 -22.03 4.55
C GLN A 8 -9.40 -23.02 3.98
N GLY A 9 -8.60 -23.68 4.82
CA GLY A 9 -7.55 -24.62 4.39
C GLY A 9 -6.29 -23.94 3.83
N ILE A 10 -6.13 -22.63 4.06
CA ILE A 10 -4.98 -21.85 3.59
C ILE A 10 -3.97 -21.70 4.74
N LEU A 11 -2.73 -22.12 4.51
CA LEU A 11 -1.61 -21.85 5.40
C LEU A 11 -1.11 -20.41 5.17
N LEU A 12 -1.06 -19.60 6.22
CA LEU A 12 -0.53 -18.24 6.17
C LEU A 12 0.68 -18.11 7.09
N GLU A 13 1.85 -17.97 6.51
CA GLU A 13 3.11 -17.76 7.21
C GLU A 13 3.47 -16.27 7.23
N GLY A 14 3.94 -15.77 8.38
CA GLY A 14 4.37 -14.39 8.53
C GLY A 14 5.87 -14.28 8.30
N VAL A 15 6.29 -13.33 7.46
CA VAL A 15 7.69 -12.97 7.27
C VAL A 15 7.88 -11.53 7.76
N GLU A 16 8.75 -11.35 8.74
CA GLU A 16 9.12 -10.03 9.25
C GLU A 16 10.35 -9.51 8.51
N LEU A 17 10.28 -8.27 8.05
CA LEU A 17 11.33 -7.58 7.30
C LEU A 17 11.59 -6.22 7.95
N ASN A 18 12.83 -5.74 7.83
CA ASN A 18 13.08 -4.32 8.04
C ASN A 18 12.40 -3.50 6.92
N TYR A 19 12.23 -2.20 7.15
CA TYR A 19 11.54 -1.33 6.21
C TYR A 19 12.22 -1.24 4.84
N ASP A 20 13.56 -1.22 4.79
CA ASP A 20 14.30 -1.08 3.54
C ASP A 20 14.11 -2.31 2.66
N ASP A 21 14.17 -3.51 3.23
CA ASP A 21 13.91 -4.75 2.50
C ASP A 21 12.44 -4.84 2.06
N TRP A 22 11.51 -4.39 2.90
CA TRP A 22 10.09 -4.30 2.54
C TRP A 22 9.87 -3.34 1.36
N ALA A 23 10.34 -2.09 1.45
CA ALA A 23 10.13 -1.06 0.43
C ALA A 23 10.73 -1.42 -0.93
N ASN A 24 11.79 -2.23 -0.92
CA ASN A 24 12.44 -2.75 -2.11
C ASN A 24 11.89 -4.11 -2.59
N GLY A 25 10.91 -4.70 -1.92
CA GLY A 25 10.33 -5.99 -2.29
C GLY A 25 11.30 -7.17 -2.15
N LYS A 26 12.25 -7.11 -1.21
CA LYS A 26 13.33 -8.09 -1.04
C LYS A 26 12.90 -9.31 -0.22
N ALA A 27 11.82 -9.96 -0.63
CA ALA A 27 11.41 -11.25 -0.10
C ALA A 27 10.64 -12.04 -1.16
N ASN A 28 10.70 -13.37 -1.07
CA ASN A 28 9.89 -14.25 -1.91
C ASN A 28 8.61 -14.61 -1.16
N VAL A 29 7.58 -13.76 -1.29
CA VAL A 29 6.30 -13.90 -0.61
C VAL A 29 5.15 -13.60 -1.57
N ASP A 30 4.00 -14.23 -1.33
CA ASP A 30 2.80 -14.03 -2.17
C ASP A 30 2.03 -12.76 -1.80
N LEU A 31 2.16 -12.29 -0.55
CA LEU A 31 1.42 -11.17 -0.01
C LEU A 31 2.33 -10.18 0.72
N TRP A 32 2.15 -8.91 0.40
CA TRP A 32 2.80 -7.79 1.08
C TRP A 32 1.79 -7.05 1.92
N LEU A 33 2.13 -6.81 3.20
CA LEU A 33 1.32 -6.01 4.09
C LEU A 33 2.01 -4.66 4.32
N GLY A 34 1.26 -3.57 4.18
CA GLY A 34 1.76 -2.22 4.39
C GLY A 34 0.68 -1.29 4.92
N THR A 35 1.11 -0.15 5.44
CA THR A 35 0.25 0.97 5.79
C THR A 35 0.76 2.22 5.10
N VAL A 36 -0.16 3.13 4.77
CA VAL A 36 0.16 4.42 4.19
C VAL A 36 -0.75 5.47 4.80
N ASN A 37 -0.18 6.66 5.02
CA ASN A 37 -0.94 7.84 5.40
C ASN A 37 -0.76 8.88 4.29
N PHE A 38 -1.86 9.39 3.75
CA PHE A 38 -1.81 10.41 2.72
C PHE A 38 -1.94 11.80 3.37
N PRO A 39 -0.93 12.67 3.26
CA PRO A 39 -1.11 14.07 3.62
C PRO A 39 -2.07 14.74 2.63
N ILE A 40 -2.79 15.77 3.09
CA ILE A 40 -3.67 16.56 2.23
C ILE A 40 -2.79 17.47 1.34
N PRO A 41 -3.08 17.62 0.03
CA PRO A 41 -4.18 17.02 -0.73
C PRO A 41 -3.90 15.57 -1.15
N GLU A 42 -4.88 14.70 -0.91
CA GLU A 42 -4.73 13.24 -1.04
C GLU A 42 -4.54 12.79 -2.51
N GLU A 43 -5.17 13.50 -3.44
CA GLU A 43 -5.26 13.11 -4.86
C GLU A 43 -3.89 12.91 -5.52
N TRP A 44 -2.92 13.79 -5.24
CA TRP A 44 -1.60 13.69 -5.84
C TRP A 44 -0.69 12.71 -5.09
N ASN A 45 -0.85 12.62 -3.77
CA ASN A 45 -0.04 11.78 -2.90
C ASN A 45 -0.31 10.29 -3.11
N VAL A 46 -1.54 9.93 -3.46
CA VAL A 46 -1.92 8.54 -3.70
C VAL A 46 -1.30 7.97 -4.97
N GLY A 47 -1.36 8.71 -6.09
CA GLY A 47 -0.73 8.28 -7.35
C GLY A 47 0.79 8.16 -7.21
N THR A 48 1.42 9.16 -6.58
CA THR A 48 2.86 9.18 -6.29
C THR A 48 3.28 8.01 -5.41
N TRP A 49 2.49 7.69 -4.38
CA TRP A 49 2.75 6.54 -3.52
C TRP A 49 2.67 5.22 -4.29
N LEU A 50 1.58 5.02 -5.04
CA LEU A 50 1.31 3.79 -5.77
C LEU A 50 2.43 3.46 -6.77
N LEU A 51 2.97 4.47 -7.44
CA LEU A 51 4.04 4.34 -8.44
C LEU A 51 5.46 4.58 -7.88
N GLY A 52 5.58 4.94 -6.60
CA GLY A 52 6.80 5.52 -6.03
C GLY A 52 7.78 4.54 -5.42
N SER A 53 7.33 3.42 -4.83
CA SER A 53 8.24 2.42 -4.25
C SER A 53 8.48 1.23 -5.20
N PRO A 54 9.69 0.64 -5.22
CA PRO A 54 9.97 -0.55 -6.02
C PRO A 54 9.00 -1.70 -5.73
N LEU A 55 8.67 -1.92 -4.45
CA LEU A 55 7.68 -2.93 -4.07
C LEU A 55 6.33 -2.69 -4.74
N LEU A 56 5.75 -1.49 -4.58
CA LEU A 56 4.41 -1.21 -5.07
C LEU A 56 4.37 -1.31 -6.59
N ARG A 57 5.36 -0.76 -7.29
CA ARG A 57 5.48 -0.85 -8.75
C ARG A 57 5.42 -2.29 -9.26
N HIS A 58 6.09 -3.21 -8.58
CA HIS A 58 6.06 -4.62 -8.92
C HIS A 58 4.71 -5.28 -8.57
N ALA A 59 4.18 -5.00 -7.37
CA ALA A 59 2.98 -5.63 -6.86
C ALA A 59 1.71 -5.20 -7.61
N ILE A 60 1.56 -3.90 -7.92
CA ILE A 60 0.31 -3.32 -8.43
C ILE A 60 -0.04 -3.78 -9.85
N SER A 61 0.96 -4.14 -10.66
CA SER A 61 0.77 -4.64 -12.01
C SER A 61 0.79 -6.17 -12.08
N GLY A 62 0.95 -6.86 -10.96
CA GLY A 62 1.17 -8.31 -10.94
C GLY A 62 2.47 -8.73 -11.64
N GLY A 63 3.47 -7.84 -11.70
CA GLY A 63 4.71 -8.04 -12.42
C GLY A 63 4.65 -7.75 -13.93
N ASP A 64 3.55 -7.18 -14.45
CA ASP A 64 3.48 -6.72 -15.84
C ASP A 64 4.16 -5.34 -15.99
N ASP A 65 5.41 -5.35 -16.45
CA ASP A 65 6.21 -4.15 -16.67
C ASP A 65 5.65 -3.24 -17.78
N ALA A 66 4.96 -3.80 -18.79
CA ALA A 66 4.39 -3.03 -19.88
C ALA A 66 3.15 -2.27 -19.41
N LEU A 67 2.32 -2.90 -18.59
CA LEU A 67 1.17 -2.27 -17.95
C LEU A 67 1.62 -1.15 -16.99
N LEU A 68 2.67 -1.39 -16.19
CA LEU A 68 3.24 -0.39 -15.31
C LEU A 68 3.73 0.83 -16.09
N ALA A 69 4.52 0.63 -17.16
CA ALA A 69 5.04 1.71 -17.99
C ALA A 69 3.91 2.51 -18.68
N GLN A 70 2.82 1.84 -19.07
CA GLN A 70 1.63 2.50 -19.60
C GLN A 70 0.98 3.41 -18.54
N TRP A 71 0.76 2.90 -17.33
CA TRP A 71 0.16 3.68 -16.25
C TRP A 71 1.00 4.89 -15.86
N GLU A 72 2.32 4.76 -15.80
CA GLU A 72 3.22 5.90 -15.56
C GLU A 72 3.10 6.96 -16.63
N THR A 73 3.15 6.55 -17.91
CA THR A 73 3.03 7.46 -19.04
C THR A 73 1.69 8.19 -19.00
N GLN A 74 0.61 7.45 -18.76
CA GLN A 74 -0.74 8.02 -18.70
C GLN A 74 -0.93 8.97 -17.53
N TRP A 75 -0.34 8.66 -16.37
CA TRP A 75 -0.45 9.48 -15.17
C TRP A 75 0.35 10.77 -15.29
N HIS A 76 1.58 10.70 -15.80
CA HIS A 76 2.40 11.88 -16.10
C HIS A 76 1.78 12.78 -17.17
N ALA A 77 1.04 12.20 -18.12
CA ALA A 77 0.28 12.94 -19.14
C ALA A 77 -1.11 13.39 -18.65
N GLU A 78 -1.48 13.14 -17.40
CA GLU A 78 -2.79 13.46 -16.80
C GLU A 78 -4.00 12.83 -17.54
N THR A 79 -3.75 11.77 -18.31
CA THR A 79 -4.79 11.02 -19.04
C THR A 79 -5.47 9.95 -18.19
N ILE A 80 -4.87 9.59 -17.05
CA ILE A 80 -5.47 8.77 -15.99
C ILE A 80 -5.26 9.48 -14.66
N SER A 81 -6.30 9.55 -13.83
CA SER A 81 -6.20 10.12 -12.48
C SER A 81 -5.65 9.10 -11.47
N ALA A 82 -5.14 9.59 -10.33
CA ALA A 82 -4.72 8.72 -9.23
C ALA A 82 -5.87 7.85 -8.70
N GLU A 83 -7.08 8.39 -8.65
CA GLU A 83 -8.30 7.64 -8.28
C GLU A 83 -8.53 6.47 -9.25
N GLN A 84 -8.38 6.72 -10.56
CA GLN A 84 -8.54 5.67 -11.57
C GLN A 84 -7.48 4.57 -11.41
N LEU A 85 -6.22 4.93 -11.16
CA LEU A 85 -5.15 3.95 -10.91
C LEU A 85 -5.45 3.06 -9.69
N VAL A 86 -5.84 3.67 -8.57
CA VAL A 86 -6.18 2.93 -7.32
C VAL A 86 -7.39 2.03 -7.54
N ARG A 87 -8.39 2.51 -8.28
CA ARG A 87 -9.58 1.72 -8.59
C ARG A 87 -9.23 0.51 -9.45
N GLU A 88 -8.42 0.66 -10.49
CA GLU A 88 -8.04 -0.47 -11.35
C GLU A 88 -7.18 -1.49 -10.59
N THR A 89 -6.19 -1.02 -9.81
CA THR A 89 -5.36 -1.90 -8.97
C THR A 89 -6.18 -2.62 -7.90
N THR A 90 -7.15 -1.94 -7.30
CA THR A 90 -8.07 -2.58 -6.33
C THR A 90 -9.00 -3.60 -6.99
N ARG A 91 -9.57 -3.27 -8.15
CA ARG A 91 -10.46 -4.14 -8.90
C ARG A 91 -9.75 -5.40 -9.42
N SER A 92 -8.48 -5.28 -9.78
CA SER A 92 -7.66 -6.41 -10.26
C SER A 92 -7.21 -7.36 -9.16
N GLY A 93 -7.32 -6.97 -7.89
CA GLY A 93 -6.91 -7.79 -6.74
C GLY A 93 -5.48 -7.54 -6.26
N TRP A 94 -4.66 -6.77 -7.00
CA TRP A 94 -3.25 -6.53 -6.66
C TRP A 94 -3.04 -5.59 -5.47
N LEU A 95 -4.03 -4.77 -5.15
CA LEU A 95 -4.06 -3.96 -3.94
C LEU A 95 -5.40 -4.18 -3.23
N GLN A 96 -5.39 -4.55 -1.95
CA GLN A 96 -6.62 -4.75 -1.17
C GLN A 96 -6.59 -3.91 0.10
N PRO A 97 -7.38 -2.82 0.17
CA PRO A 97 -7.56 -2.07 1.42
C PRO A 97 -8.23 -2.95 2.48
N LEU A 98 -7.54 -3.19 3.60
CA LEU A 98 -8.10 -4.00 4.69
C LEU A 98 -8.98 -3.19 5.64
N PHE A 99 -8.55 -1.97 5.96
CA PHE A 99 -9.25 -1.08 6.87
C PHE A 99 -8.67 0.33 6.78
N HIS A 100 -9.50 1.32 7.10
CA HIS A 100 -9.05 2.68 7.36
C HIS A 100 -9.05 2.92 8.87
N HIS A 101 -7.89 3.23 9.43
CA HIS A 101 -7.78 3.62 10.84
C HIS A 101 -7.34 5.07 10.94
N TRP A 102 -8.01 5.84 11.79
CA TRP A 102 -7.49 7.13 12.23
C TRP A 102 -6.38 6.91 13.24
N MET A 103 -5.21 7.47 12.94
CA MET A 103 -4.10 7.49 13.89
C MET A 103 -4.52 8.32 15.11
N ARG A 104 -4.77 7.64 16.24
CA ARG A 104 -4.95 8.31 17.53
C ARG A 104 -3.59 8.52 18.15
N LEU A 105 -3.08 9.74 18.07
CA LEU A 105 -1.92 10.16 18.87
C LEU A 105 -2.32 10.09 20.34
N LYS A 106 -1.73 9.15 21.09
CA LYS A 106 -1.79 9.19 22.55
C LYS A 106 -0.78 10.23 23.01
N SER A 107 -1.25 11.41 23.40
CA SER A 107 -0.42 12.33 24.19
C SER A 107 0.00 11.61 25.48
N PRO A 108 1.25 11.79 25.95
CA PRO A 108 1.63 11.28 27.26
C PRO A 108 0.67 11.87 28.29
N THR A 109 -0.14 11.05 28.95
CA THR A 109 -0.86 11.45 30.15
C THR A 109 0.15 11.67 31.27
N GLY A 110 0.71 12.87 31.33
CA GLY A 110 1.41 13.42 32.49
C GLY A 110 0.59 14.59 33.06
N PRO A 111 0.36 14.67 34.38
CA PRO A 111 -0.33 15.80 34.98
C PRO A 111 0.64 16.97 35.03
N GLY A 112 0.51 17.93 34.11
CA GLY A 112 1.42 19.07 34.07
C GLY A 112 1.18 20.00 32.88
N GLY A 113 -0.03 20.54 32.79
CA GLY A 113 -0.37 21.60 31.84
C GLY A 113 -1.15 22.69 32.55
N SER A 114 -0.55 23.27 33.60
CA SER A 114 -0.98 24.56 34.14
C SER A 114 -0.03 25.61 33.58
N THR A 115 -0.57 26.52 32.78
CA THR A 115 -0.46 27.99 32.88
C THR A 115 -1.35 28.58 31.81
#